data_AF-A0A0F9TF12-F1
#
_entry.id   AF-A0A0F9TF12-F1
#
_cell.length_a   1.000
_cell.length_b   1.000
_cell.length_c   1.000
_cell.angle_alpha   90.00
_cell.angle_beta   90.00
_cell.angle_gamma   90.00
#
_symmetry.space_group_name_H-M   'P 1'
#
loop_
_entity.id
_entity.type
_entity.pdbx_description
1 polymer ?
#
loop_
_entity_poly.entity_id
_entity_poly.type
_entity_poly.pdbx_seq_one_letter_code
_entity_poly.pdbx_strand_id
1 'polypeptide(L)'
;MKDHILTQSGWIKAVGTKPIPGYPGYWITKDSRVYNKYGRLLGHHHRGHVTLCIAGMPEVRLIARLILETFIGPCPAGHCLGFKHSEGQYSFEDIEWARRYGK
;
A
#
# COMPACT_ATOMS: atom_id res chain seq x y z
N MET A 1 -24.49 -5.46 1.43
CA MET A 1 -23.98 -4.53 0.40
C MET A 1 -22.80 -5.21 -0.27
N LYS A 2 -22.69 -5.16 -1.60
CA LYS A 2 -21.72 -5.97 -2.36
C LYS A 2 -20.41 -5.20 -2.51
N ASP A 3 -19.41 -5.57 -1.72
CA ASP A 3 -18.03 -5.05 -1.74
C ASP A 3 -17.29 -5.51 -3.00
N HIS A 4 -17.68 -5.02 -4.16
CA HIS A 4 -16.96 -5.32 -5.39
C HIS A 4 -16.68 -4.03 -6.17
N ILE A 5 -15.42 -3.83 -6.53
CA ILE A 5 -15.01 -2.76 -7.44
C ILE A 5 -15.15 -3.33 -8.85
N LEU A 6 -15.98 -2.67 -9.67
CA LEU A 6 -16.11 -2.98 -11.08
C LEU A 6 -14.87 -2.48 -11.80
N THR A 7 -14.10 -3.40 -12.38
CA THR A 7 -13.00 -3.09 -13.29
C THR A 7 -13.30 -3.63 -14.69
N GLN A 8 -12.58 -3.16 -15.71
CA GLN A 8 -12.70 -3.69 -17.08
C GLN A 8 -12.47 -5.21 -17.18
N SER A 9 -11.82 -5.82 -16.18
CA SER A 9 -11.48 -7.24 -16.12
C SER A 9 -12.41 -8.08 -15.24
N GLY A 10 -13.47 -7.48 -14.68
CA GLY A 10 -14.42 -8.15 -13.77
C GLY A 10 -14.40 -7.60 -12.34
N TRP A 11 -15.02 -8.36 -11.43
CA TRP A 11 -15.20 -8.02 -10.03
C TRP A 11 -13.96 -8.34 -9.20
N ILE A 12 -13.31 -7.33 -8.61
CA ILE A 12 -12.39 -7.58 -7.48
C ILE A 12 -13.26 -7.72 -6.24
N LYS A 13 -13.10 -8.80 -5.45
CA LYS A 13 -13.62 -8.83 -4.07
C LYS A 13 -12.96 -7.68 -3.30
N ALA A 14 -13.68 -6.58 -3.14
CA ALA A 14 -13.22 -5.31 -2.59
C ALA A 14 -13.33 -5.24 -1.06
N VAL A 15 -13.38 -6.38 -0.37
CA VAL A 15 -13.37 -6.37 1.09
C VAL A 15 -11.99 -5.90 1.53
N GLY A 16 -11.91 -4.66 2.00
CA GLY A 16 -10.69 -4.08 2.59
C GLY A 16 -9.71 -3.43 1.61
N THR A 17 -10.07 -3.18 0.33
CA THR A 17 -9.24 -2.37 -0.57
C THR A 17 -9.55 -0.87 -0.41
N LYS A 18 -8.51 -0.02 -0.49
CA LYS A 18 -8.63 1.44 -0.53
C LYS A 18 -7.80 2.03 -1.67
N PRO A 19 -8.22 3.14 -2.30
CA PRO A 19 -7.41 3.84 -3.30
C PRO A 19 -6.14 4.40 -2.64
N ILE A 20 -5.01 4.31 -3.34
CA ILE A 20 -3.73 4.81 -2.83
C ILE A 20 -3.64 6.32 -3.08
N PRO A 21 -3.47 7.16 -2.04
CA PRO A 21 -3.31 8.61 -2.21
C PRO A 21 -2.13 8.96 -3.12
N GLY A 22 -2.35 9.84 -4.10
CA GLY A 22 -1.32 10.24 -5.06
C GLY A 22 -1.10 9.30 -6.25
N TYR A 23 -1.71 8.10 -6.24
CA TYR A 23 -1.57 7.09 -7.30
C TYR A 23 -2.95 6.74 -7.90
N PRO A 24 -3.51 7.61 -8.76
CA PRO A 24 -4.84 7.37 -9.34
C PRO A 24 -4.86 6.07 -10.15
N GLY A 25 -5.91 5.27 -9.94
CA GLY A 25 -6.04 3.96 -10.59
C GLY A 25 -5.20 2.86 -9.92
N TYR A 26 -4.82 3.04 -8.65
CA TYR A 26 -4.23 1.97 -7.84
C TYR A 26 -4.98 1.83 -6.52
N TRP A 27 -5.07 0.58 -6.04
CA TRP A 27 -5.70 0.22 -4.76
C TRP A 27 -4.78 -0.67 -3.96
N ILE A 28 -4.90 -0.61 -2.64
CA ILE A 28 -4.13 -1.42 -1.71
C ILE A 28 -5.02 -2.01 -0.62
N THR A 29 -4.65 -3.18 -0.11
CA THR A 29 -5.28 -3.85 1.03
C THR A 29 -4.39 -3.78 2.26
N LYS A 30 -4.96 -4.06 3.44
CA LYS A 30 -4.17 -4.23 4.68
C LYS A 30 -3.19 -5.41 4.62
N ASP A 31 -3.47 -6.41 3.77
CA ASP A 31 -2.65 -7.61 3.57
C ASP A 31 -1.54 -7.41 2.51
N SER A 32 -1.09 -6.17 2.29
CA SER A 32 0.01 -5.86 1.34
C SER A 32 -0.25 -6.19 -0.14
N ARG A 33 -1.51 -6.38 -0.56
CA ARG A 33 -1.84 -6.58 -1.99
C ARG A 33 -2.13 -5.26 -2.67
N VAL A 34 -1.49 -5.02 -3.81
CA VAL A 34 -1.63 -3.80 -4.62
C VAL A 34 -2.24 -4.14 -5.98
N TYR A 35 -3.26 -3.39 -6.38
CA TYR A 35 -4.00 -3.61 -7.64
C TYR A 35 -3.92 -2.37 -8.52
N ASN A 36 -3.90 -2.55 -9.84
CA ASN A 36 -4.04 -1.46 -10.81
C ASN A 36 -5.50 -1.24 -11.25
N LYS A 37 -5.74 -0.26 -12.12
CA LYS A 37 -7.06 0.12 -12.69
C LYS A 37 -7.77 -0.98 -13.49
N TYR A 38 -7.04 -2.02 -13.87
CA TYR A 38 -7.58 -3.19 -14.53
C TYR A 38 -7.84 -4.33 -13.52
N GLY A 39 -7.72 -4.07 -12.23
CA GLY A 39 -7.88 -5.09 -11.18
C GLY A 39 -6.80 -6.16 -11.15
N ARG A 40 -5.68 -5.96 -11.84
CA ARG A 40 -4.54 -6.88 -11.81
C ARG A 40 -3.75 -6.65 -10.53
N LEU A 41 -3.49 -7.74 -9.80
CA LEU A 41 -2.54 -7.77 -8.69
C LEU A 41 -1.13 -7.51 -9.23
N LEU A 42 -0.45 -6.52 -8.66
CA LEU A 42 0.93 -6.18 -8.98
C LEU A 42 1.87 -7.07 -8.17
N GLY A 43 2.91 -7.56 -8.84
CA GLY A 43 4.03 -8.21 -8.15
C GLY A 43 4.80 -7.19 -7.32
N HIS A 44 5.37 -7.64 -6.21
CA HIS A 44 6.32 -6.86 -5.43
C HIS A 44 7.74 -7.38 -5.66
N HIS A 45 8.70 -6.46 -5.64
CA HIS A 45 10.13 -6.74 -5.69
C HIS A 45 10.61 -7.34 -4.37
N HIS A 46 11.85 -7.85 -4.37
CA HIS A 46 12.56 -8.17 -3.14
C HIS A 46 12.51 -6.97 -2.17
N ARG A 47 12.23 -7.23 -0.89
CA ARG A 47 12.04 -6.22 0.18
C ARG A 47 10.72 -5.42 0.11
N GLY A 48 9.67 -5.96 -0.50
CA GLY A 48 8.32 -5.40 -0.37
C GLY A 48 8.08 -4.07 -1.10
N HIS A 49 8.80 -3.83 -2.19
CA HIS A 49 8.58 -2.65 -3.03
C HIS A 49 7.65 -2.98 -4.20
N VAL A 50 6.86 -2.02 -4.66
CA VAL A 50 6.01 -2.12 -5.85
C VAL A 50 6.35 -0.97 -6.80
N THR A 51 6.27 -1.23 -8.11
CA THR A 51 6.36 -0.18 -9.13
C THR A 51 4.95 0.29 -9.49
N LEU A 52 4.68 1.58 -9.29
CA LEU A 52 3.45 2.26 -9.70
C LEU A 52 3.78 3.23 -10.84
N CYS A 53 2.85 3.46 -11.76
CA CYS A 53 3.07 4.39 -12.86
C CYS A 53 2.18 5.62 -12.69
N ILE A 54 2.77 6.80 -12.58
CA ILE A 54 2.05 8.08 -12.57
C ILE A 54 2.43 8.83 -13.84
N ALA A 55 1.43 9.28 -14.61
CA ALA A 55 1.65 10.05 -15.84
C ALA A 55 2.67 9.40 -16.81
N GLY A 56 2.68 8.06 -16.87
CA GLY A 56 3.61 7.29 -17.71
C GLY A 56 5.00 7.05 -17.11
N MET A 57 5.31 7.66 -15.96
CA MET A 57 6.60 7.51 -15.29
C MET A 57 6.53 6.44 -14.18
N PRO A 58 7.46 5.46 -14.16
CA PRO A 58 7.51 4.46 -13.12
C PRO A 58 8.10 5.03 -11.82
N GLU A 59 7.43 4.77 -10.71
CA GLU A 59 7.88 5.09 -9.36
C GLU A 59 7.92 3.83 -8.51
N VAL A 60 9.06 3.59 -7.84
CA VAL A 60 9.20 2.51 -6.88
C VAL A 60 8.79 3.01 -5.49
N ARG A 61 7.91 2.26 -4.82
CA ARG A 61 7.40 2.58 -3.48
C ARG A 61 7.39 1.36 -2.58
N LEU A 62 7.66 1.58 -1.30
CA LEU A 62 7.57 0.53 -0.27
C LEU A 62 6.10 0.28 0.09
N ILE A 63 5.64 -0.97 0.00
CA ILE A 63 4.24 -1.32 0.24
C ILE A 63 3.80 -0.94 1.65
N ALA A 64 4.61 -1.25 2.68
CA ALA A 64 4.31 -0.88 4.06
C ALA A 64 4.02 0.62 4.23
N ARG A 65 4.80 1.47 3.55
CA ARG A 65 4.57 2.91 3.56
C ARG A 65 3.24 3.28 2.90
N LEU A 66 2.94 2.70 1.74
CA LEU A 66 1.66 2.92 1.05
C LEU A 66 0.47 2.51 1.91
N ILE A 67 0.58 1.41 2.66
CA ILE A 67 -0.47 0.97 3.59
C ILE A 67 -0.69 2.04 4.66
N LEU A 68 0.36 2.49 5.35
CA LEU A 68 0.22 3.50 6.40
C LEU A 68 -0.37 4.80 5.86
N GLU A 69 0.13 5.28 4.72
CA GLU A 69 -0.39 6.49 4.06
C GLU A 69 -1.87 6.35 3.66
N THR A 70 -2.30 5.15 3.28
CA THR A 70 -3.68 4.89 2.84
C THR A 70 -4.66 4.68 4.00
N PHE A 71 -4.24 3.99 5.06
CA PHE A 71 -5.14 3.56 6.14
C PHE A 71 -5.05 4.44 7.40
N ILE A 72 -3.90 5.08 7.65
CA ILE A 72 -3.67 5.97 8.80
C ILE A 72 -3.57 7.43 8.34
N GLY A 73 -2.86 7.67 7.25
CA GLY A 73 -2.60 9.00 6.70
C GLY A 73 -1.10 9.30 6.54
N PRO A 74 -0.77 10.52 6.11
CA PRO A 74 0.61 10.91 5.80
C PRO A 74 1.54 10.73 7.01
N CYS A 75 2.81 10.45 6.75
CA CYS A 75 3.83 10.34 7.79
C CYS A 75 3.90 11.64 8.62
N PRO A 76 3.64 11.61 9.94
CA PRO A 76 3.78 12.79 10.77
C PRO A 76 5.23 13.28 10.83
N ALA A 77 5.43 14.58 11.04
CA ALA A 77 6.77 15.15 11.18
C ALA A 77 7.56 14.43 12.30
N GLY A 78 8.84 14.14 12.05
CA GLY A 78 9.69 13.43 12.99
C GLY A 78 9.40 11.93 13.15
N HIS A 79 8.52 11.35 12.32
CA HIS A 79 8.24 9.91 12.33
C HIS A 79 8.87 9.20 11.12
N CYS A 80 9.04 7.89 11.25
CA CYS A 80 9.46 6.98 10.18
C CYS A 80 8.66 5.68 10.24
N LEU A 81 8.78 4.85 9.20
CA LEU A 81 8.21 3.51 9.21
C LEU A 81 8.90 2.69 10.32
N GLY A 82 8.12 2.21 11.28
CA GLY A 82 8.53 1.26 12.31
C GLY A 82 7.88 -0.10 12.09
N PHE A 83 8.57 -1.15 12.55
CA PHE A 83 8.05 -2.51 12.61
C PHE A 83 7.92 -2.90 14.08
N LYS A 84 6.74 -3.38 14.48
CA LYS A 84 6.46 -3.80 15.86
C LYS A 84 7.17 -5.11 16.22
N HIS A 85 7.39 -5.96 15.21
CA HIS A 85 8.05 -7.24 15.36
C HIS A 85 9.31 -7.31 14.47
N SER A 86 10.33 -8.03 14.94
CA SER A 86 11.62 -8.20 14.24
C SER A 86 11.51 -9.06 12.98
N GLU A 87 10.45 -9.86 12.88
CA GLU A 87 10.19 -10.73 11.73
C GLU A 87 9.31 -9.99 10.73
N GLY A 88 9.94 -9.47 9.67
CA GLY A 88 9.38 -8.50 8.72
C GLY A 88 8.24 -9.01 7.83
N GLN A 89 7.14 -9.47 8.42
CA GLN A 89 5.88 -9.54 7.71
C GLN A 89 5.34 -8.12 7.53
N TYR A 90 5.12 -7.72 6.28
CA TYR A 90 4.58 -6.40 5.94
C TYR A 90 3.05 -6.36 6.13
N SER A 91 2.53 -6.96 7.20
CA SER A 91 1.11 -6.83 7.55
C SER A 91 0.86 -5.43 8.09
N PHE A 92 -0.34 -4.88 7.83
CA PHE A 92 -0.77 -3.62 8.44
C PHE A 92 -0.66 -3.62 9.97
N GLU A 93 -0.86 -4.78 10.61
CA GLU A 93 -0.84 -4.89 12.07
C GLU A 93 0.57 -4.74 12.66
N ASP A 94 1.59 -5.07 11.87
CA ASP A 94 3.00 -5.12 12.26
C ASP A 94 3.76 -3.82 11.97
N ILE A 95 3.11 -2.85 11.32
CA ILE A 95 3.74 -1.60 10.89
C ILE A 95 3.05 -0.38 11.51
N GLU A 96 3.83 0.67 11.75
CA GLU A 96 3.33 1.93 12.27
C GLU A 96 4.22 3.12 11.91
N TRP A 97 3.71 4.33 12.12
CA TRP A 97 4.54 5.53 12.18
C TRP A 97 5.19 5.60 13.57
N ALA A 98 6.48 5.26 13.64
CA ALA A 98 7.26 5.33 14.87
C ALA A 98 8.06 6.64 14.92
N ARG A 99 8.31 7.18 16.13
CA ARG A 99 9.19 8.34 16.29
C ARG A 99 10.60 7.99 15.82
N ARG A 100 11.19 8.90 15.04
CA ARG A 100 12.59 8.81 14.67
C ARG A 100 13.44 9.24 15.87
N TYR A 101 13.96 8.29 16.62
CA TYR A 101 15.03 8.58 17.58
C TYR A 101 16.30 8.88 16.79
N GLY A 102 16.77 10.13 16.87
CA GLY A 102 18.08 10.49 16.35
C GLY A 102 19.15 9.66 17.07
N LYS A 103 20.08 9.10 16.30
CA LYS A 103 21.37 8.68 16.86
C LYS A 103 22.20 9.91 17.18
#